data_AF-A0A661NC71-F1
#
_entry.id   AF-A0A661NC71-F1
#
_cell.length_a   1.000
_cell.length_b   1.000
_cell.length_c   1.000
_cell.angle_alpha   90.00
_cell.angle_beta   90.00
_cell.angle_gamma   90.00
#
_symmetry.space_group_name_H-M   'P 1'
#
loop_
_entity.id
_entity.type
_entity.pdbx_description
1 polymer ?
#
loop_
_entity_poly.entity_id
_entity_poly.type
_entity_poly.pdbx_seq_one_letter_code
_entity_poly.pdbx_strand_id
1 'polypeptide(L)'
;MKPDDDPDVPDSPSTSGVHRAQPDAPRLPAPSPRVLVLERDVGLLETLPRYLPGPYRHRVVSSISEAFSAMAQASAPYGGLIT
;
A
#
# COMPACT_ATOMS: atom_id res chain seq x y z
N MET A 1 -41.86 -18.59 -55.31
CA MET A 1 -42.60 -18.20 -54.09
C MET A 1 -42.43 -19.29 -53.05
N LYS A 2 -41.73 -18.96 -51.97
CA LYS A 2 -41.62 -19.72 -50.72
C LYS A 2 -41.59 -18.69 -49.58
N PRO A 3 -42.24 -18.95 -48.42
CA PRO A 3 -42.45 -17.96 -47.37
C PRO A 3 -41.34 -17.97 -46.32
N ASP A 4 -41.47 -16.98 -45.45
CA ASP A 4 -40.74 -16.54 -44.26
C ASP A 4 -40.10 -17.62 -43.36
N ASP A 5 -38.98 -17.25 -42.74
CA ASP A 5 -38.57 -17.72 -41.40
C ASP A 5 -37.64 -16.65 -40.80
N ASP A 6 -38.25 -15.73 -40.05
CA ASP A 6 -37.57 -14.83 -39.10
C ASP A 6 -36.87 -15.68 -38.04
N PRO A 7 -35.55 -15.53 -37.80
CA PRO A 7 -34.96 -16.09 -36.59
C PRO A 7 -35.40 -15.24 -35.39
N ASP A 8 -36.47 -15.72 -34.76
CA ASP A 8 -36.90 -15.44 -33.38
C ASP A 8 -35.69 -15.65 -32.45
N VAL A 9 -34.97 -14.56 -32.14
CA VAL A 9 -33.95 -14.56 -31.09
C VAL A 9 -34.64 -14.12 -29.80
N PRO A 10 -34.94 -15.04 -28.87
CA PRO A 10 -35.53 -14.67 -27.60
C PRO A 10 -34.57 -13.78 -26.80
N ASP A 11 -35.17 -12.73 -26.24
CA ASP A 11 -34.58 -11.73 -25.36
C ASP A 11 -33.44 -12.25 -24.49
N SER A 12 -32.30 -11.56 -24.57
CA SER A 12 -31.26 -11.64 -23.55
C SER A 12 -31.91 -11.39 -22.18
N PRO A 13 -31.78 -12.29 -21.20
CA PRO A 13 -32.29 -12.00 -19.87
C PRO A 13 -31.49 -10.84 -19.30
N SER A 14 -32.15 -9.68 -19.26
CA SER A 14 -31.71 -8.51 -18.49
C SER A 14 -31.59 -8.93 -17.03
N THR A 15 -30.40 -9.38 -16.64
CA THR A 15 -30.06 -9.53 -15.23
C THR A 15 -29.90 -8.13 -14.66
N SER A 16 -31.01 -7.55 -14.21
CA SER A 16 -30.99 -6.45 -13.26
C SER A 16 -30.46 -6.99 -11.94
N GLY A 17 -29.16 -7.28 -11.90
CA GLY A 17 -28.41 -7.48 -10.68
C GLY A 17 -28.34 -6.14 -9.99
N VAL A 18 -29.21 -5.94 -9.00
CA VAL A 18 -29.06 -4.85 -8.03
C VAL A 18 -27.65 -5.00 -7.45
N HIS A 19 -26.71 -4.17 -7.91
CA HIS A 19 -25.40 -4.05 -7.28
C HIS A 19 -25.68 -3.52 -5.88
N ARG A 20 -25.75 -4.43 -4.90
CA ARG A 20 -25.68 -4.08 -3.48
C ARG A 20 -24.41 -3.23 -3.34
N ALA A 21 -24.59 -1.94 -3.04
CA ALA A 21 -23.48 -1.11 -2.59
C ALA A 21 -22.93 -1.78 -1.33
N GLN A 22 -21.81 -2.50 -1.47
CA GLN A 22 -21.05 -2.91 -0.30
C GLN A 22 -20.69 -1.63 0.44
N PRO A 23 -20.90 -1.56 1.77
CA PRO A 23 -20.38 -0.45 2.54
C PRO A 23 -18.87 -0.40 2.30
N ASP A 24 -18.38 0.73 1.78
CA ASP A 24 -16.95 1.03 1.64
C ASP A 24 -16.28 0.61 2.95
N ALA A 25 -15.41 -0.39 2.89
CA ALA A 25 -14.64 -0.80 4.06
C ALA A 25 -13.93 0.45 4.61
N PRO A 26 -13.85 0.65 5.93
CA PRO A 26 -13.15 1.79 6.50
C PRO A 26 -11.72 1.77 5.96
N ARG A 27 -11.40 2.76 5.12
CA ARG A 27 -10.06 2.89 4.55
C ARG A 27 -9.14 3.15 5.71
N LEU A 28 -8.37 2.14 6.11
CA LEU A 28 -7.29 2.33 7.07
C LEU A 28 -6.40 3.45 6.54
N PRO A 29 -6.00 4.42 7.38
CA PRO A 29 -5.10 5.47 6.95
C PRO A 29 -3.85 4.79 6.37
N ALA A 30 -3.46 5.22 5.17
CA ALA A 30 -2.27 4.69 4.51
C ALA A 30 -1.07 4.81 5.48
N PRO A 31 -0.30 3.74 5.69
CA PRO A 31 0.81 3.80 6.64
C PRO A 31 1.80 4.88 6.19
N SER A 32 2.16 5.77 7.11
CA SER A 32 3.19 6.79 6.90
C SER A 32 4.46 6.15 6.30
N PRO A 33 5.01 6.68 5.20
CA PRO A 33 6.19 6.10 4.57
C PRO A 33 7.37 6.12 5.55
N ARG A 34 8.17 5.05 5.54
CA ARG A 34 9.37 4.92 6.38
C ARG A 34 10.57 5.43 5.60
N VAL A 35 11.36 6.30 6.22
CA VAL A 35 12.55 6.92 5.61
C VAL A 35 13.77 6.63 6.47
N LEU A 36 14.85 6.19 5.85
CA LEU A 36 16.16 6.02 6.49
C LEU A 36 17.11 7.08 5.95
N VAL A 37 17.73 7.84 6.84
CA VAL A 37 18.69 8.89 6.47
C VAL A 37 20.07 8.51 7.01
N LEU A 38 21.07 8.47 6.13
CA LEU A 38 22.46 8.28 6.51
C LEU A 38 23.14 9.65 6.57
N GLU A 39 23.56 10.07 7.77
CA GLU A 39 24.23 11.34 7.99
C GLU A 39 25.45 11.10 8.89
N ARG A 40 26.64 11.57 8.50
CA ARG A 40 27.89 11.38 9.27
C ARG A 40 28.30 12.60 10.05
N ASP A 41 27.82 13.77 9.66
CA ASP A 41 28.07 15.01 10.38
C ASP A 41 27.26 15.00 11.69
N VAL A 42 27.98 15.16 12.81
CA VAL A 42 27.39 15.07 14.16
C VAL A 42 26.42 16.23 14.42
N GLY A 43 26.72 17.43 13.91
CA GLY A 43 25.84 18.59 14.07
C GLY A 43 24.54 18.44 13.30
N LEU A 44 24.60 17.86 12.09
CA LEU A 44 23.43 17.52 11.30
C LEU A 44 22.63 16.35 11.91
N LEU A 45 23.30 15.29 12.39
CA LEU A 45 22.65 14.16 13.05
C LEU A 45 21.71 14.57 14.20
N GLU A 46 22.15 15.52 15.03
CA GLU A 46 21.37 16.02 16.17
C GLU A 46 20.22 16.94 15.78
N THR A 47 20.34 17.62 14.64
CA THR A 47 19.38 18.64 14.21
C THR A 47 18.36 18.11 13.21
N LEU A 48 18.74 17.16 12.34
CA LEU A 48 17.90 16.60 11.29
C LEU A 48 16.53 16.14 11.78
N PRO A 49 16.39 15.38 12.90
CA PRO A 49 15.09 14.92 13.37
C PRO A 49 14.07 16.03 13.61
N ARG A 50 14.54 17.25 13.91
CA ARG A 50 13.69 18.43 14.13
C ARG A 50 13.15 19.05 12.83
N TYR A 51 13.82 18.80 11.71
CA TYR A 51 13.49 19.36 10.39
C TYR A 51 12.86 18.34 9.44
N LEU A 52 12.82 17.06 9.82
CA LEU A 52 12.23 16.02 8.98
C LEU A 52 10.69 16.14 8.96
N PRO A 53 10.06 16.03 7.78
CA PRO A 53 8.63 16.22 7.65
C PRO A 53 7.84 15.19 8.45
N GLY A 54 6.85 15.66 9.22
CA GLY A 54 5.98 14.84 10.09
C GLY A 54 5.20 13.69 9.45
N PRO A 55 4.82 13.69 8.15
CA PRO A 55 4.14 12.53 7.56
C PRO A 55 5.05 11.30 7.40
N TYR A 56 6.36 11.43 7.59
CA TYR A 56 7.31 10.33 7.43
C TYR A 56 7.79 9.78 8.78
N ARG A 57 7.84 8.46 8.87
CA ARG A 57 8.50 7.76 9.97
C ARG A 57 9.98 7.65 9.65
N HIS A 58 10.78 8.56 10.19
CA HIS A 58 12.20 8.65 9.88
C HIS A 58 13.09 7.96 10.93
N ARG A 59 14.24 7.45 10.49
CA ARG A 59 15.36 7.01 11.34
C ARG A 59 16.64 7.59 10.75
N VAL A 60 17.44 8.27 11.55
CA VAL A 60 18.75 8.79 11.16
C VAL A 60 19.82 7.87 11.72
N VAL A 61 20.82 7.53 10.91
CA VAL A 61 21.94 6.64 11.26
C VAL A 61 23.26 7.28 10.86
N SER A 62 24.33 6.93 11.57
CA SER A 62 25.66 7.53 11.41
C SER A 62 26.59 6.75 10.49
N SER A 63 26.25 5.50 10.19
CA SER A 63 27.11 4.60 9.43
C SER A 63 26.34 3.71 8.46
N ILE A 64 27.05 3.23 7.44
CA ILE A 64 26.54 2.28 6.46
C ILE A 64 26.14 0.98 7.16
N SER A 65 26.93 0.51 8.13
CA SER A 65 26.62 -0.69 8.92
C SER A 65 25.31 -0.55 9.68
N GLU A 66 25.07 0.59 10.34
CA GLU A 66 23.79 0.88 11.00
C GLU A 66 22.63 0.94 10.00
N ALA A 67 22.86 1.50 8.80
CA ALA A 67 21.85 1.54 7.76
C ALA A 67 21.44 0.13 7.31
N PHE A 68 22.41 -0.76 7.09
CA PHE A 68 22.15 -2.17 6.77
C PHE A 68 21.38 -2.88 7.89
N SER A 69 21.79 -2.71 9.15
CA SER A 69 21.06 -3.29 10.28
C SER A 69 19.63 -2.75 10.39
N ALA A 70 19.43 -1.45 10.18
CA ALA A 70 18.12 -0.82 10.21
C ALA A 70 17.21 -1.33 9.08
N MET A 71 17.75 -1.51 7.87
CA MET A 71 17.03 -2.10 6.75
C MET A 71 16.65 -3.56 7.03
N ALA A 72 17.55 -4.37 7.56
CA ALA A 72 17.28 -5.78 7.91
C ALA A 72 16.19 -5.92 8.98
N GLN A 73 16.19 -5.06 10.00
CA GLN A 73 15.13 -5.00 11.01
C GLN A 73 13.79 -4.55 10.41
N ALA A 74 13.84 -3.63 9.45
CA ALA A 74 12.66 -3.10 8.77
C ALA A 74 12.05 -4.08 7.77
N SER A 75 12.88 -4.98 7.20
CA SER A 75 12.49 -5.94 6.18
C SER A 75 11.94 -7.25 6.74
N ALA A 76 12.01 -7.49 8.06
CA ALA A 76 11.45 -8.69 8.68
C ALA A 76 9.91 -8.70 8.51
N PRO A 77 9.36 -9.52 7.60
CA PRO A 77 7.92 -9.59 7.39
C PRO A 77 7.39 -10.74 8.26
N TYR A 78 6.43 -10.47 9.14
CA TYR A 78 5.64 -11.52 9.82
C TYR A 78 6.47 -12.63 10.49
N GLY A 79 6.98 -12.36 11.70
CA GLY A 79 7.33 -13.43 12.66
C GLY A 79 6.08 -14.11 13.24
N GLY A 80 5.07 -14.41 12.42
CA GLY A 80 3.96 -15.27 12.78
C GLY A 80 4.34 -16.68 12.41
N LEU A 81 4.55 -17.53 13.42
CA LEU A 81 4.68 -18.98 13.24
C LEU A 81 3.57 -19.48 12.29
N ILE A 82 3.96 -20.10 11.18
CA ILE A 82 3.12 -21.13 10.58
C ILE A 82 3.32 -22.35 11.50
N THR A 83 2.43 -22.52 12.47
CA THR A 83 2.27 -23.77 13.23
C THR A 83 1.52 -24.79 12.41
#